data_AF-A0A655SKL2-F1
#
_entry.id   AF-A0A655SKL2-F1
#
_cell.length_a   1.000
_cell.length_b   1.000
_cell.length_c   1.000
_cell.angle_alpha   90.00
_cell.angle_beta   90.00
_cell.angle_gamma   90.00
#
_symmetry.space_group_name_H-M   'P 1'
#
loop_
_entity.id
_entity.type
_entity.pdbx_description
1 polymer ?
#
loop_
_entity_poly.entity_id
_entity_poly.type
_entity_poly.pdbx_seq_one_letter_code
_entity_poly.pdbx_strand_id
1 'polypeptide(L)' 'MGNIIWFILAGFWLAVGHILSAVACFITIIGIPFALQHLKLAVISLAPIGKTVVPIEEAARARYRTR' A
#
# COMPACT_ATOMS: atom_id res chain seq x y z
N MET A 1 -12.84 -11.91 8.42
CA MET A 1 -12.87 -13.04 7.45
C MET A 1 -12.45 -12.62 6.05
N GLY A 2 -12.99 -11.53 5.49
CA GLY A 2 -12.66 -11.11 4.12
C GLY A 2 -11.16 -10.93 3.81
N ASN A 3 -10.36 -10.34 4.72
CA ASN A 3 -8.91 -10.19 4.50
C ASN A 3 -8.17 -11.53 4.45
N ILE A 4 -8.64 -12.57 5.14
CA ILE A 4 -7.98 -13.89 5.16
C ILE A 4 -8.19 -14.59 3.80
N ILE A 5 -9.43 -14.57 3.31
CA ILE A 5 -9.79 -15.12 1.99
C ILE A 5 -9.02 -14.36 0.89
N TRP A 6 -9.02 -13.04 0.97
CA TRP A 6 -8.28 -12.19 0.04
C TRP A 6 -6.77 -12.47 0.06
N PHE A 7 -6.16 -12.59 1.24
CA PHE A 7 -4.72 -12.83 1.38
C PHE A 7 -4.28 -14.08 0.64
N ILE A 8 -5.05 -15.17 0.74
CA ILE A 8 -4.74 -16.46 0.09
C ILE A 8 -4.97 -16.41 -1.42
N LEU A 9 -6.03 -15.73 -1.89
CA LEU A 9 -6.40 -15.71 -3.30
C LEU A 9 -5.60 -14.67 -4.12
N ALA A 10 -5.37 -13.49 -3.58
CA ALA A 10 -4.83 -12.34 -4.33
C ALA A 10 -3.78 -11.52 -3.54
N GLY A 11 -3.93 -11.37 -2.23
CA GLY A 11 -3.09 -10.49 -1.41
C GLY A 11 -1.62 -10.88 -1.40
N PHE A 12 -1.31 -12.17 -1.25
CA PHE A 12 0.09 -12.66 -1.27
C PHE A 12 0.76 -12.43 -2.63
N TRP A 13 0.08 -12.75 -3.73
CA TRP A 13 0.59 -12.54 -5.08
C TRP A 13 0.85 -11.07 -5.40
N LEU A 14 -0.07 -10.18 -5.01
CA LEU A 14 0.11 -8.73 -5.16
C LEU A 14 1.30 -8.22 -4.33
N ALA A 15 1.44 -8.67 -3.09
CA ALA A 15 2.57 -8.27 -2.25
C ALA A 15 3.92 -8.68 -2.85
N VAL A 16 4.03 -9.91 -3.37
CA VAL A 16 5.25 -10.39 -4.06
C VAL A 16 5.51 -9.57 -5.32
N GLY A 17 4.48 -9.32 -6.15
CA GLY A 17 4.62 -8.49 -7.35
C GLY A 17 5.12 -7.08 -7.04
N HIS A 18 4.58 -6.44 -6.01
CA HIS A 18 5.04 -5.13 -5.58
C HIS A 18 6.48 -5.15 -5.05
N ILE A 19 6.90 -6.18 -4.31
CA ILE A 19 8.29 -6.31 -3.84
C ILE A 19 9.24 -6.47 -5.04
N LEU A 20 8.90 -7.31 -6.02
CA LEU A 20 9.71 -7.50 -7.22
C LEU A 20 9.83 -6.19 -8.02
N SER A 21 8.72 -5.47 -8.23
CA SER A 21 8.76 -4.16 -8.88
C SER A 21 9.56 -3.13 -8.06
N ALA A 22 9.45 -3.14 -6.74
CA ALA A 22 10.22 -2.25 -5.87
C ALA A 22 11.72 -2.51 -6.01
N VAL A 23 12.15 -3.78 -6.03
CA VAL A 23 13.55 -4.17 -6.25
C VAL A 23 14.03 -3.75 -7.63
N ALA A 24 13.23 -3.98 -8.68
CA ALA A 24 13.55 -3.55 -10.04
C ALA A 24 13.71 -2.03 -10.14
N CYS A 25 12.82 -1.25 -9.53
CA CYS A 25 12.92 0.21 -9.47
C CYS A 25 14.08 0.68 -8.58
N PHE A 26 14.43 -0.05 -7.54
CA PHE A 26 15.56 0.31 -6.67
C PHE A 26 16.89 0.28 -7.44
N ILE A 27 17.05 -0.66 -8.37
CA ILE A 27 18.25 -0.81 -9.21
C ILE A 27 18.48 0.42 -10.12
N THR A 28 17.42 1.10 -10.55
CA THR A 28 17.56 2.23 -11.50
C THR A 28 17.97 3.54 -10.85
N ILE A 29 18.15 3.59 -9.51
CA ILE A 29 18.46 4.77 -8.65
C ILE A 29 17.38 5.88 -8.75
N ILE A 30 17.03 6.31 -9.95
CA ILE A 30 15.90 7.17 -10.30
C ILE A 30 14.58 6.54 -9.84
N GLY A 31 14.50 5.20 -9.80
CA GLY A 31 13.32 4.47 -9.35
C GLY A 31 13.15 4.36 -7.83
N ILE A 32 14.10 4.83 -7.00
CA ILE A 32 13.98 4.82 -5.53
C ILE A 32 12.66 5.44 -5.02
N PRO A 33 12.21 6.63 -5.47
CA PRO A 33 10.89 7.17 -5.07
C PRO A 33 9.73 6.25 -5.43
N PHE A 34 9.81 5.54 -6.56
CA PHE A 34 8.78 4.57 -6.99
C PHE A 34 8.84 3.28 -6.18
N ALA A 35 10.03 2.78 -5.85
CA ALA A 35 10.21 1.60 -5.01
C ALA A 35 9.52 1.76 -3.66
N LEU A 36 9.62 2.96 -3.05
CA LEU A 36 8.93 3.28 -1.80
C LEU A 36 7.40 3.26 -1.94
N GLN A 37 6.85 3.65 -3.10
CA GLN A 37 5.41 3.56 -3.34
C GLN A 37 4.96 2.11 -3.49
N HIS A 38 5.71 1.28 -4.22
CA HIS A 38 5.40 -0.15 -4.34
C HIS A 38 5.37 -0.86 -2.98
N LEU A 39 6.28 -0.52 -2.06
CA LEU A 39 6.24 -1.06 -0.69
C LEU A 39 4.96 -0.66 0.08
N LYS A 40 4.51 0.59 -0.04
CA LYS A 40 3.25 1.05 0.57
C LYS A 40 2.04 0.32 -0.03
N LEU A 41 2.05 0.13 -1.34
CA LEU A 41 0.99 -0.60 -2.04
C LEU A 41 0.99 -2.08 -1.64
N ALA A 42 2.15 -2.72 -1.47
CA ALA A 42 2.25 -4.09 -0.97
C ALA A 42 1.51 -4.24 0.37
N VAL A 43 1.77 -3.35 1.33
CA VAL A 43 1.14 -3.38 2.66
C VAL A 43 -0.39 -3.16 2.58
N ILE A 44 -0.85 -2.24 1.72
CA ILE A 44 -2.27 -1.98 1.53
C ILE A 44 -2.96 -3.18 0.84
N SER A 45 -2.29 -3.82 -0.12
CA SER A 45 -2.78 -4.98 -0.86
C SER A 45 -2.95 -6.24 -0.01
N LEU A 46 -2.23 -6.38 1.12
CA LEU A 46 -2.40 -7.50 2.05
C LEU A 46 -3.75 -7.46 2.80
N ALA A 47 -4.23 -6.25 3.09
CA ALA A 47 -5.42 -6.01 3.91
C ALA A 47 -6.17 -4.75 3.44
N PRO A 48 -6.85 -4.83 2.28
CA PRO A 48 -7.55 -3.68 1.71
C PRO A 48 -8.91 -3.43 2.39
N ILE A 49 -9.54 -4.47 2.93
CA ILE A 49 -10.91 -4.38 3.44
C ILE A 49 -10.92 -3.54 4.72
N GLY A 50 -11.77 -2.51 4.74
CA GLY A 50 -11.91 -1.56 5.85
C GLY A 50 -11.03 -0.31 5.74
N LYS A 51 -10.26 -0.13 4.66
CA LYS A 51 -9.55 1.12 4.37
C LYS A 51 -10.33 1.94 3.35
N THR A 52 -10.55 3.22 3.66
CA THR A 52 -11.17 4.19 2.75
C THR A 52 -10.14 5.22 2.33
N VAL A 53 -10.06 5.52 1.03
CA VAL A 53 -9.23 6.60 0.51
C VAL A 53 -9.99 7.90 0.72
N VAL A 54 -9.44 8.81 1.52
CA VAL A 54 -10.03 10.11 1.81
C VAL A 54 -9.14 11.24 1.27
N PRO A 55 -9.70 12.41 0.92
CA PRO A 55 -8.93 13.59 0.56
C PRO A 55 -7.99 14.02 1.69
N ILE A 56 -6.86 14.63 1.33
CA ILE A 56 -5.84 15.02 2.30
C ILE A 56 -6.35 16.12 3.26
N GLU A 57 -7.24 16.99 2.78
CA GLU A 57 -7.88 18.04 3.56
C GLU A 57 -8.82 17.46 4.62
N GLU A 58 -9.49 16.36 4.30
CA GLU A 58 -10.35 15.64 5.25
C GLU A 58 -9.53 14.91 6.31
N ALA A 59 -8.45 14.22 5.90
CA ALA A 59 -7.51 13.59 6.82
C ALA A 59 -6.83 14.59 7.77
N ALA A 60 -6.47 15.77 7.26
CA ALA A 60 -5.90 16.85 8.05
C ALA A 60 -6.92 17.38 9.08
N ARG A 61 -8.16 17.68 8.64
CA ARG A 61 -9.25 18.14 9.53
C ARG A 61 -9.56 17.16 10.65
N ALA A 62 -9.63 15.86 10.36
CA ALA A 62 -9.85 14.84 11.38
C ALA A 62 -8.73 14.82 12.44
N ARG A 63 -7.47 15.03 12.03
CA ARG A 63 -6.32 15.07 12.94
C ARG A 63 -6.32 16.30 13.85
N TYR A 64 -6.76 17.47 13.34
CA TYR A 64 -6.90 18.68 14.15
C TYR A 64 -8.10 18.64 15.09
N ARG A 65 -9.21 17.98 14.73
CA ARG A 65 -10.40 17.85 15.58
C ARG A 65 -10.17 17.04 16.86
N THR A 66 -9.11 16.23 16.90
CA THR A 66 -8.82 15.32 18.03
C THR A 66 -7.72 15.85 18.96
N ARG A 67 -7.25 17.09 18.76
CA ARG A 67 -6.32 17.82 19.64
C ARG A 67 -7.03 19.00 20.28
#